data_AF-A0A535S9Y9-F1
#
_entry.id   AF-A0A535S9Y9-F1
#
_cell.length_a   1.000
_cell.length_b   1.000
_cell.length_c   1.000
_cell.angle_alpha   90.00
_cell.angle_beta   90.00
_cell.angle_gamma   90.00
#
_symmetry.space_group_name_H-M   'P 1'
#
loop_
_entity.id
_entity.type
_entity.pdbx_description
1 polymer ?
#
loop_
_entity_poly.entity_id
_entity_poly.type
_entity_poly.pdbx_seq_one_letter_code
_entity_poly.pdbx_strand_id
1 'polypeptide(L)' 'MKAVKTHVGRCDTCGEPAAYAQLLAGGRKFLFCEQHAPLLVKKQAEATATAAEKGKKSV' A
#
# COMPACT_ATOMS: atom_id res chain seq x y z
N MET A 1 0.65 10.56 -3.99
CA MET A 1 0.37 9.11 -4.04
C MET A 1 0.90 8.50 -2.75
N LYS A 2 0.14 7.65 -2.06
CA LYS A 2 0.56 7.03 -0.79
C LYS A 2 0.64 5.51 -0.98
N ALA A 3 1.46 4.82 -0.21
CA ALA A 3 1.42 3.37 -0.15
C ALA A 3 1.40 2.92 1.30
N VAL A 4 0.82 1.76 1.57
CA VAL A 4 0.71 1.16 2.90
C VAL A 4 1.00 -0.33 2.79
N LYS A 5 1.57 -0.94 3.84
CA LYS A 5 1.60 -2.40 3.94
C LYS A 5 0.18 -2.91 4.18
N THR A 6 -0.25 -3.90 3.41
CA THR A 6 -1.53 -4.57 3.61
C THR A 6 -1.36 -6.03 3.28
N HIS A 7 -2.02 -6.89 4.05
CA HIS A 7 -2.12 -8.33 3.74
C HIS A 7 -3.51 -8.68 3.18
N VAL A 8 -4.28 -7.66 2.78
CA VAL A 8 -5.67 -7.82 2.32
C VAL A 8 -5.72 -7.67 0.80
N GLY A 9 -6.12 -8.76 0.14
CA GLY A 9 -6.30 -8.84 -1.30
C GLY A 9 -5.17 -9.60 -2.00
N ARG A 10 -5.17 -9.55 -3.34
CA ARG A 10 -4.20 -10.25 -4.18
C ARG A 10 -3.48 -9.26 -5.09
N CYS A 11 -2.24 -9.59 -5.44
CA CYS A 11 -1.44 -8.85 -6.39
C CYS A 11 -2.16 -8.78 -7.74
N ASP A 12 -2.25 -7.58 -8.31
CA ASP A 12 -2.93 -7.34 -9.59
C ASP A 12 -2.20 -8.04 -10.75
N THR A 13 -0.88 -8.27 -10.61
CA THR A 13 -0.04 -8.88 -11.64
C THR A 13 -0.07 -10.40 -11.63
N CYS A 14 -0.01 -11.04 -10.46
CA CYS A 14 0.20 -12.50 -10.36
C CYS A 14 -0.83 -13.24 -9.49
N GLY A 15 -1.72 -12.54 -8.78
CA GLY A 15 -2.73 -13.17 -7.93
C GLY A 15 -2.22 -13.73 -6.59
N GLU A 16 -0.94 -13.58 -6.27
CA GLU A 16 -0.36 -13.88 -4.95
C GLU A 16 -0.93 -12.97 -3.85
N PRO A 17 -0.81 -13.33 -2.55
CA PRO A 17 -1.22 -12.45 -1.47
C PRO A 17 -0.56 -11.07 -1.59
N ALA A 18 -1.38 -10.02 -1.53
CA ALA A 18 -0.88 -8.66 -1.53
C ALA A 18 -0.10 -8.41 -0.24
N ALA A 19 1.05 -7.75 -0.36
CA ALA A 19 1.85 -7.27 0.77
C ALA A 19 1.84 -5.74 0.88
N TYR A 20 1.57 -5.06 -0.23
CA TYR A 20 1.57 -3.61 -0.32
C TYR A 20 0.33 -3.12 -1.09
N ALA A 21 -0.27 -2.02 -0.63
CA ALA A 21 -1.31 -1.30 -1.33
C ALA A 21 -0.85 0.13 -1.63
N GLN A 22 -0.80 0.49 -2.90
CA GLN A 22 -0.61 1.87 -3.32
C GLN A 22 -1.99 2.55 -3.44
N LEU A 23 -2.22 3.58 -2.63
CA LEU A 23 -3.40 4.43 -2.64
C LEU A 23 -3.20 5.60 -3.63
N LEU A 24 -4.05 5.64 -4.65
CA LEU A 24 -4.08 6.68 -5.68
C LEU A 24 -5.23 7.65 -5.43
N ALA A 25 -5.12 8.84 -6.03
CA ALA A 25 -6.21 9.81 -6.02
C ALA A 25 -7.46 9.24 -6.70
N GLY A 26 -8.64 9.59 -6.20
CA GLY A 26 -9.91 9.08 -6.73
C GLY A 26 -10.33 7.71 -6.20
N GLY A 27 -9.86 7.31 -5.01
CA GLY A 27 -10.31 6.09 -4.31
C GLY A 27 -9.78 4.78 -4.88
N ARG A 28 -8.92 4.85 -5.91
CA ARG A 28 -8.29 3.68 -6.52
C ARG A 28 -7.12 3.19 -5.67
N LYS A 29 -6.94 1.88 -5.61
CA LYS A 29 -5.79 1.25 -4.97
C LYS A 29 -5.21 0.18 -5.88
N PHE A 30 -3.88 0.10 -5.93
CA PHE A 30 -3.16 -1.00 -6.58
C PHE A 30 -2.56 -1.91 -5.53
N LEU A 31 -2.74 -3.22 -5.71
CA LEU A 31 -2.24 -4.24 -4.80
C LEU A 31 -1.02 -4.93 -5.42
N PHE A 32 0.04 -5.05 -4.63
CA PHE A 32 1.30 -5.65 -5.05
C PHE A 32 1.74 -6.71 -4.04
N CYS A 33 2.21 -7.87 -4.52
CA CYS A 33 2.94 -8.84 -3.68
C CYS A 33 4.39 -8.36 -3.46
N GLU A 34 5.14 -9.07 -2.61
CA GLU A 34 6.52 -8.67 -2.28
C GLU A 34 7.48 -8.68 -3.47
N GLN A 35 7.25 -9.55 -4.45
CA GLN A 35 8.03 -9.63 -5.68
C GLN A 35 7.66 -8.52 -6.66
N HIS A 36 6.37 -8.24 -6.85
CA HIS A 36 5.89 -7.28 -7.84
C HIS A 36 5.77 -5.83 -7.33
N ALA A 37 6.00 -5.60 -6.03
CA ALA A 37 5.96 -4.25 -5.46
C ALA A 37 7.15 -3.40 -5.96
N PRO A 38 6.90 -2.27 -6.66
CA PRO A 38 7.96 -1.37 -7.06
C PRO A 38 8.68 -0.78 -5.84
N LEU A 39 9.98 -0.49 -5.98
CA LEU A 39 10.78 0.08 -4.88
C LEU A 39 10.19 1.38 -4.31
N LEU A 40 9.55 2.19 -5.16
CA LEU A 40 8.85 3.41 -4.74
C LEU A 40 7.65 3.09 -3.81
N VAL A 41 6.90 2.03 -4.10
CA VAL A 41 5.76 1.59 -3.27
C VAL A 41 6.26 1.05 -1.94
N LYS A 42 7.35 0.28 -1.93
CA LYS A 42 7.99 -0.20 -0.68
C LYS A 42 8.43 0.96 0.20
N LYS A 43 9.19 1.91 -0.34
CA LYS A 43 9.62 3.13 0.37
C LYS A 43 8.43 3.97 0.88
N GLN A 44 7.39 4.14 0.06
CA GLN A 44 6.19 4.88 0.47
C GLN A 44 5.41 4.14 1.56
N ALA A 45 5.35 2.81 1.51
CA ALA A 45 4.69 1.98 2.51
C ALA A 45 5.42 2.04 3.84
N GLU A 46 6.75 2.02 3.83
CA GLU A 46 7.59 2.19 5.04
C GLU A 46 7.45 3.62 5.62
N ALA A 47 7.49 4.64 4.77
CA ALA A 47 7.29 6.03 5.19
C ALA A 47 5.87 6.30 5.73
N THR A 48 4.86 5.58 5.23
CA THR A 48 3.49 5.72 5.72
C THR A 48 3.23 4.89 6.98
N ALA A 49 3.89 3.74 7.15
CA ALA A 49 3.85 2.96 8.39
C ALA A 49 4.32 3.79 9.60
N THR A 50 5.30 4.68 9.40
CA THR A 50 5.77 5.63 10.42
C THR A 50 4.84 6.83 10.60
N ALA A 51 4.00 7.16 9.61
CA ALA A 51 3.06 8.29 9.67
C ALA A 51 1.64 7.91 10.14
N ALA A 52 1.30 6.61 10.17
CA ALA A 52 -0.03 6.11 10.49
C ALA A 52 -0.48 6.38 11.94
N GLU A 53 0.45 6.72 12.83
CA GLU A 53 0.14 7.06 14.23
C GLU A 53 -0.49 8.46 14.39
N LYS A 54 -0.50 9.30 13.35
CA LYS A 54 -1.00 10.69 13.43
C LYS A 54 -2.34 10.96 12.71
N GLY A 55 -2.99 9.94 12.14
CA GLY A 55 -4.13 10.12 11.24
C GLY A 55 -5.53 9.79 11.77
N LYS A 56 -5.68 9.27 12.99
CA LYS A 56 -7.00 9.02 13.59
C LYS A 56 -7.47 10.20 14.44
N LYS A 57 -7.78 11.34 13.81
CA LYS A 57 -8.72 12.31 14.38
C LYS A 57 -9.34 13.15 13.27
N SER A 58 -10.49 12.69 12.78
CA SER A 58 -11.49 13.52 12.10
C SER A 58 -12.83 12.81 12.20
N VAL A 59 -13.39 12.80 13.41
CA VAL A 59 -14.82 12.96 13.67
C VAL A 59 -14.97 13.58 15.05
#